data_AF-A0AAJ1Y8R5-F1
#
_entry.id   AF-A0AAJ1Y8R5-F1
#
_cell.length_a   1.000
_cell.length_b   1.000
_cell.length_c   1.000
_cell.angle_alpha   90.00
_cell.angle_beta   90.00
_cell.angle_gamma   90.00
#
_symmetry.space_group_name_H-M   'P 1'
#
loop_
_entity.id
_entity.type
_entity.pdbx_description
1 polymer ?
#
loop_
_entity_poly.entity_id
_entity_poly.type
_entity_poly.pdbx_seq_one_letter_code
_entity_poly.pdbx_strand_id
1 'polypeptide(L)' 'MEKVFSPVAARKAQAEYCKENNYPHFAPLDGICWRCKRDIYQQQTASARPTGISVQEAGSKLICFCPHCNRSYDD' A
#
# COMPACT_ATOMS: atom_id res chain seq x y z
N MET A 1 15.87 2.25 -10.29
CA MET A 1 14.47 2.55 -10.64
C MET A 1 13.93 3.52 -9.59
N GLU A 2 13.38 4.64 -10.03
CA GLU A 2 12.76 5.62 -9.14
C GLU A 2 11.44 5.06 -8.59
N LYS A 3 11.22 5.16 -7.27
CA LYS A 3 9.97 4.73 -6.64
C LYS A 3 8.90 5.79 -6.89
N VAL A 4 7.82 5.41 -7.56
CA VAL A 4 6.71 6.33 -7.84
C VAL A 4 5.64 6.14 -6.77
N PHE A 5 5.26 7.22 -6.08
CA PHE A 5 4.22 7.20 -5.05
C PHE A 5 2.99 7.95 -5.57
N SER A 6 1.98 7.20 -5.98
CA SER A 6 0.70 7.74 -6.46
C SER A 6 -0.42 6.87 -5.89
N PRO A 7 -1.21 7.37 -4.93
CA PRO A 7 -2.26 6.57 -4.31
C PRO A 7 -3.29 6.02 -5.28
N VAL A 8 -3.66 6.79 -6.29
CA VAL A 8 -4.62 6.34 -7.32
C VAL A 8 -4.03 5.19 -8.13
N ALA A 9 -2.80 5.33 -8.61
CA ALA A 9 -2.16 4.30 -9.42
C ALA A 9 -1.81 3.05 -8.60
N ALA A 10 -1.36 3.21 -7.35
CA ALA A 10 -0.97 2.10 -6.49
C ALA A 10 -2.18 1.27 -6.02
N ARG A 11 -3.32 1.91 -5.70
CA ARG A 11 -4.58 1.19 -5.42
C ARG A 11 -5.01 0.32 -6.59
N LYS A 12 -4.95 0.89 -7.80
CA LYS A 12 -5.27 0.16 -9.03
C LYS A 12 -4.31 -1.02 -9.24
N ALA A 13 -3.01 -0.78 -9.09
CA ALA A 13 -1.99 -1.82 -9.22
C ALA A 13 -2.18 -2.96 -8.21
N GLN A 14 -2.50 -2.66 -6.94
CA GLN A 14 -2.79 -3.69 -5.94
C GLN A 14 -4.02 -4.51 -6.31
N ALA A 15 -5.08 -3.85 -6.78
CA ALA A 15 -6.31 -4.52 -7.19
C ALA A 15 -6.08 -5.46 -8.38
N GLU A 16 -5.33 -5.01 -9.38
CA GLU A 16 -4.93 -5.81 -10.54
C GLU A 16 -4.05 -7.00 -10.11
N TYR A 17 -3.02 -6.75 -9.31
CA TYR A 17 -2.14 -7.80 -8.78
C TYR A 17 -2.90 -8.89 -8.02
N CYS A 18 -3.81 -8.50 -7.12
CA CYS A 18 -4.61 -9.47 -6.36
C CYS A 18 -5.55 -10.26 -7.28
N LYS A 19 -6.17 -9.60 -8.28
CA LYS A 19 -7.07 -10.24 -9.24
C LYS A 19 -6.34 -11.26 -10.13
N GLU A 20 -5.18 -10.89 -10.67
CA GLU A 20 -4.39 -11.75 -11.57
C GLU A 20 -3.86 -13.00 -10.85
N ASN A 21 -3.48 -12.85 -9.58
CA ASN A 21 -2.95 -13.95 -8.78
C ASN A 21 -4.02 -14.70 -7.97
N ASN A 22 -5.29 -14.31 -8.09
CA ASN A 22 -6.41 -14.85 -7.31
C ASN A 22 -6.18 -14.76 -5.78
N TYR A 23 -5.62 -13.64 -5.32
CA TYR A 23 -5.38 -13.36 -3.90
C TYR A 23 -6.51 -12.51 -3.28
N PRO A 24 -6.78 -12.69 -1.99
CA PRO A 24 -7.66 -11.78 -1.25
C PRO A 24 -7.09 -10.35 -1.23
N HIS A 25 -7.96 -9.35 -1.38
CA HIS A 25 -7.58 -7.95 -1.32
C HIS A 25 -7.64 -7.44 0.13
N PHE A 26 -6.51 -7.51 0.85
CA PHE A 26 -6.42 -7.07 2.26
C PHE A 26 -6.24 -5.57 2.44
N ALA A 27 -5.54 -4.92 1.51
CA ALA A 27 -5.27 -3.49 1.60
C ALA A 27 -6.58 -2.67 1.62
N PRO A 28 -6.64 -1.54 2.34
CA PRO A 28 -7.79 -0.65 2.30
C PRO A 28 -8.07 -0.18 0.86
N LEU A 29 -9.32 -0.35 0.41
CA LEU A 29 -9.75 -0.01 -0.95
C LEU A 29 -9.57 1.48 -1.29
N ASP A 30 -9.75 2.34 -0.28
CA ASP A 30 -9.52 3.78 -0.39
C ASP A 30 -8.04 4.17 -0.18
N GLY A 31 -7.20 3.23 0.25
CA GLY A 31 -5.79 3.45 0.62
C GLY A 31 -5.61 3.94 2.05
N ILE A 32 -6.68 4.23 2.79
CA ILE A 32 -6.58 4.85 4.11
C ILE A 32 -6.51 3.78 5.19
N CYS A 33 -5.43 3.79 5.96
CA CYS A 33 -5.32 2.89 7.10
C CYS A 33 -6.38 3.20 8.16
N TRP A 34 -7.19 2.21 8.53
CA TRP A 34 -8.23 2.37 9.56
C TRP A 34 -7.68 2.77 10.93
N ARG A 35 -6.43 2.40 11.24
CA ARG A 35 -5.78 2.69 12.52
C ARG A 35 -5.15 4.07 12.55
N CYS A 36 -4.21 4.37 11.64
CA CYS A 36 -3.43 5.61 11.68
C CYS A 36 -4.01 6.74 10.81
N LYS A 37 -5.07 6.45 10.03
CA LYS A 37 -5.77 7.41 9.15
C LYS A 37 -4.89 8.02 8.06
N ARG A 38 -3.74 7.41 7.76
CA ARG A 38 -2.83 7.82 6.68
C ARG A 38 -3.04 6.95 5.45
N ASP A 39 -2.84 7.56 4.30
CA ASP A 39 -2.81 6.85 3.02
C ASP A 39 -1.54 6.01 2.91
N ILE A 40 -1.71 4.68 2.80
CA ILE A 40 -0.60 3.72 2.76
C ILE A 40 0.27 3.83 1.51
N TYR A 41 -0.24 4.43 0.44
CA TYR A 41 0.45 4.61 -0.84
C TYR A 41 1.11 5.99 -0.96
N GLN A 42 0.87 6.88 0.00
CA GLN A 42 1.53 8.17 0.06
C GLN A 42 2.87 8.04 0.79
N GLN A 43 3.92 8.58 0.20
CA GLN A 43 5.21 8.61 0.86
C GLN A 43 5.18 9.58 2.05
N GLN A 44 5.69 9.13 3.20
CA GLN A 44 5.93 9.98 4.36
C GLN A 44 7.43 10.09 4.58
N THR A 45 7.97 11.30 4.55
CA THR A 45 9.41 11.60 4.65
C THR A 45 9.80 12.24 5.98
N ALA A 46 8.83 12.50 6.87
CA ALA A 46 9.08 13.14 8.16
C ALA A 46 9.87 12.26 9.16
N SER A 47 10.00 10.96 8.88
CA SER A 47 10.76 10.01 9.71
C SER A 47 12.11 9.68 9.07
N ALA A 48 13.10 9.33 9.93
CA ALA A 48 14.43 8.87 9.50
C ALA A 48 14.40 7.67 8.52
N ARG A 49 13.27 6.95 8.49
CA ARG A 49 12.96 5.96 7.46
C ARG A 49 11.72 6.40 6.71
N PRO A 50 11.83 6.76 5.42
CA PRO A 50 10.65 7.04 4.60
C PRO A 50 9.74 5.82 4.55
N THR A 51 8.44 6.04 4.68
CA THR A 51 7.42 4.98 4.60
C THR A 51 6.45 5.26 3.45
N GLY A 52 5.61 4.29 3.11
CA GLY A 52 4.68 4.34 1.98
C GLY A 52 4.97 3.21 0.99
N ILE A 53 3.92 2.77 0.29
CA ILE A 53 3.99 1.72 -0.73
C ILE A 53 3.99 2.39 -2.11
N SER A 54 5.04 2.15 -2.88
CA SER A 54 5.12 2.64 -4.26
C SER A 54 4.19 1.86 -5.19
N VAL A 55 3.93 2.43 -6.38
CA VAL A 55 3.15 1.77 -7.44
C VAL A 55 3.78 0.43 -7.83
N GLN A 56 5.12 0.37 -7.90
CA GLN A 56 5.85 -0.85 -8.22
C GLN A 56 5.72 -1.92 -7.12
N GLU A 57 5.75 -1.51 -5.85
CA GLU A 57 5.55 -2.43 -4.73
C GLU A 57 4.11 -2.98 -4.71
N ALA A 58 3.10 -2.13 -4.92
CA ALA A 58 1.70 -2.55 -5.01
C ALA A 58 1.42 -3.48 -6.21
N GLY A 59 2.14 -3.29 -7.31
CA GLY A 59 1.99 -4.15 -8.50
C GLY A 59 2.75 -5.47 -8.44
N SER A 60 3.55 -5.74 -7.40
CA SER A 60 4.42 -6.93 -7.35
C SER A 60 4.32 -7.76 -6.08
N LYS A 61 3.63 -7.25 -5.04
CA LYS A 61 3.55 -7.91 -3.73
C LYS A 61 2.14 -7.80 -3.16
N LEU A 62 1.75 -8.81 -2.39
CA LEU A 62 0.50 -8.76 -1.62
C LEU A 62 0.69 -7.81 -0.42
N ILE A 63 -0.07 -6.73 -0.39
CA ILE A 63 -0.05 -5.76 0.70
C ILE A 63 -1.07 -6.19 1.76
N CYS A 64 -0.56 -6.63 2.90
CA CYS A 64 -1.35 -7.05 4.06
C CYS A 64 -1.10 -6.19 5.31
N PHE A 65 -0.34 -5.09 5.22
CA PHE A 65 -0.07 -4.24 6.39
C PHE A 65 0.07 -2.75 6.04
N CYS A 66 -0.08 -1.90 7.05
CA CYS A 66 0.18 -0.46 6.95
C CYS A 66 1.67 -0.14 7.11
N PRO A 67 2.33 0.51 6.13
CA PRO A 67 3.76 0.84 6.21
C PRO A 67 4.07 1.94 7.24
N HIS A 68 3.06 2.68 7.71
CA HIS A 68 3.26 3.81 8.64
C HIS A 68 3.11 3.43 10.11
N CYS A 69 2.27 2.45 10.41
CA CYS A 69 1.97 2.07 11.79
C CYS A 69 2.11 0.57 12.06
N ASN A 70 2.58 -0.19 11.07
CA ASN A 70 2.82 -1.63 11.11
C ASN A 70 1.60 -2.46 11.54
N ARG A 71 0.39 -1.96 11.27
CA ARG A 71 -0.86 -2.70 11.54
C ARG A 71 -1.11 -3.69 10.42
N SER A 72 -1.32 -4.96 10.76
CA SER A 72 -1.79 -5.99 9.82
C SER A 72 -3.28 -5.79 9.48
N TYR A 73 -3.62 -6.16 8.25
CA TYR A 73 -4.96 -6.22 7.67
C TYR A 73 -5.45 -7.65 7.42
N ASP A 74 -4.58 -8.64 7.61
CA ASP A 74 -4.85 -10.08 7.46
C ASP A 74 -4.97 -10.82 8.81
N ASP A 75 -4.94 -10.07 9.92
CA ASP A 75 -5.28 -10.53 11.28
C ASP A 75 -6.78 -10.86 11.45
#